data_AF-A0A812H955-F1
#
_entry.id   AF-A0A812H955-F1
#
_cell.length_a   1.000
_cell.length_b   1.000
_cell.length_c   1.000
_cell.angle_alpha   90.00
_cell.angle_beta   90.00
_cell.angle_gamma   90.00
#
_symmetry.space_group_name_H-M   'P 1'
#
loop_
_entity.id
_entity.type
_entity.pdbx_description
1 polymer ?
#
loop_
_entity_poly.entity_id
_entity_poly.type
_entity_poly.pdbx_seq_one_letter_code
_entity_poly.pdbx_strand_id
1 'polypeptide(L)'
;DLLPEPSTEHFTFDERLDSAATVTGKGKSNQKAKTLADNVNQSLQELNKHYKDLTGLQASVATESKESELQRHKKEALKLFVECTKTDLSLNNWVMMLNVLMCPPMDEESGESSSDDLVDELLMGLASGVHDPMLRRLAKCARAKDEANVCRNLHRLLKHKDFTLQVRISYANIDIKHATKRRHLDKVPWPVIRLSEWVRFVMETQGGQLLLAGHTLTQSHLGEPILEDFWNKYERVDAGHIVFSLGLNRRRTLPFMLHGDEGRGRMKQPLLIVAYQGILSHLGVGRLNQSGRLCPIG
;
A
#
# COMPACT_ATOMS: atom_id res chain seq x y z
N ASP A 1 -25.55 -25.96 -17.58
CA ASP A 1 -25.62 -25.50 -16.18
C ASP A 1 -25.54 -23.98 -16.15
N LEU A 2 -26.72 -23.35 -16.17
CA LEU A 2 -26.90 -21.91 -16.14
C LEU A 2 -26.69 -21.43 -14.70
N LEU A 3 -25.82 -20.42 -14.54
CA LEU A 3 -25.60 -19.76 -13.26
C LEU A 3 -26.92 -19.19 -12.74
N PRO A 4 -27.18 -19.24 -11.42
CA PRO A 4 -28.40 -18.66 -10.85
C PRO A 4 -28.42 -17.14 -11.08
N GLU A 5 -29.59 -16.64 -11.51
CA GLU A 5 -29.88 -15.21 -11.58
C GLU A 5 -29.59 -14.54 -10.22
N PRO A 6 -28.86 -13.41 -10.18
CA PRO A 6 -28.60 -12.71 -8.94
C PRO A 6 -29.93 -12.21 -8.35
N SER A 7 -30.20 -12.60 -7.10
CA SER A 7 -31.37 -12.14 -6.35
C SER A 7 -31.38 -10.61 -6.28
N THR A 8 -32.44 -10.00 -6.78
CA THR A 8 -32.72 -8.56 -6.70
C THR A 8 -33.12 -8.18 -5.26
N GLU A 9 -32.21 -8.37 -4.31
CA GLU A 9 -32.35 -7.75 -3.00
C GLU A 9 -32.04 -6.26 -3.15
N HIS A 10 -33.09 -5.46 -3.28
CA HIS A 10 -33.01 -4.02 -3.19
C HIS A 10 -32.54 -3.65 -1.78
N PHE A 11 -31.24 -3.43 -1.60
CA PHE A 11 -30.69 -2.79 -0.42
C PHE A 11 -31.22 -1.35 -0.36
N THR A 12 -32.30 -1.10 0.39
CA THR A 12 -32.84 0.24 0.61
C THR A 12 -32.04 0.93 1.71
N PHE A 13 -31.05 1.73 1.29
CA PHE A 13 -30.20 2.55 2.15
C PHE A 13 -30.98 3.66 2.89
N ASP A 14 -32.20 3.97 2.45
CA ASP A 14 -33.05 5.06 2.96
C ASP A 14 -33.43 4.92 4.45
N GLU A 15 -33.72 3.71 4.95
CA GLU A 15 -34.23 3.54 6.33
C GLU A 15 -33.22 3.96 7.42
N ARG A 16 -31.91 3.84 7.14
CA ARG A 16 -30.85 4.24 8.08
C ARG A 16 -30.61 5.75 8.11
N LEU A 17 -30.86 6.44 7.00
CA LEU A 17 -30.68 7.89 6.87
C LEU A 17 -31.82 8.66 7.54
N ASP A 18 -33.06 8.19 7.42
CA ASP A 18 -34.22 8.81 8.05
C ASP A 18 -34.18 8.69 9.59
N SER A 19 -33.64 7.57 10.09
CA SER A 19 -33.44 7.35 11.53
C SER A 19 -32.37 8.30 12.12
N ALA A 20 -31.34 8.65 11.34
CA ALA A 20 -30.27 9.56 11.75
C ALA A 20 -30.72 11.03 11.86
N ALA A 21 -31.62 11.47 10.97
CA ALA A 21 -32.10 12.85 10.91
C ALA A 21 -32.94 13.28 12.14
N THR A 22 -33.49 12.32 12.89
CA THR A 22 -34.41 12.56 14.00
C THR A 22 -33.68 12.90 15.31
N VAL A 23 -32.38 12.61 15.43
CA VAL A 23 -31.63 12.67 16.70
C VAL A 23 -30.84 13.98 16.90
N THR A 24 -30.56 14.77 15.86
CA THR A 24 -29.67 15.94 15.98
C THR A 24 -30.42 17.28 15.93
N GLY A 25 -30.26 18.09 16.99
CA GLY A 25 -30.81 19.44 17.14
C GLY A 25 -30.43 20.42 16.00
N LYS A 26 -31.29 21.44 15.83
CA LYS A 26 -31.45 22.27 14.63
C LYS A 26 -30.24 23.14 14.26
N GLY A 27 -29.83 23.06 12.99
CA GLY A 27 -29.41 24.24 12.23
C GLY A 27 -28.43 24.01 11.08
N LYS A 28 -27.22 23.50 11.37
CA LYS A 28 -26.11 23.49 10.39
C LYS A 28 -25.48 22.12 10.12
N SER A 29 -25.39 21.23 11.12
CA SER A 29 -24.88 19.86 10.94
C SER A 29 -25.77 19.04 10.00
N ASN A 30 -27.09 19.25 10.11
CA ASN A 30 -28.10 18.54 9.34
C ASN A 30 -28.02 18.86 7.83
N GLN A 31 -27.66 20.09 7.45
CA GLN A 31 -27.51 20.44 6.03
C GLN A 31 -26.30 19.76 5.38
N LYS A 32 -25.17 19.64 6.09
CA LYS A 32 -23.98 18.93 5.60
C LYS A 32 -24.22 17.43 5.43
N ALA A 33 -24.87 16.80 6.41
CA ALA A 33 -25.25 15.39 6.35
C ALA A 33 -26.16 15.12 5.15
N LYS A 34 -27.15 16.00 4.92
CA LYS A 34 -28.05 15.90 3.76
C LYS A 34 -27.31 16.00 2.43
N THR A 35 -26.45 17.00 2.25
CA THR A 35 -25.65 17.14 1.02
C THR A 35 -24.77 15.91 0.78
N LEU A 36 -24.24 15.30 1.84
CA LEU A 36 -23.42 14.10 1.73
C LEU A 36 -24.22 12.88 1.30
N ALA A 37 -25.41 12.69 1.88
CA ALA A 37 -26.35 11.64 1.48
C ALA A 37 -26.77 11.80 0.01
N ASP A 38 -27.05 13.03 -0.43
CA ASP A 38 -27.37 13.34 -1.82
C ASP A 38 -26.22 12.94 -2.77
N ASN A 39 -24.97 13.21 -2.38
CA ASN A 39 -23.78 12.83 -3.16
C ASN A 39 -23.55 11.31 -3.22
N VAL A 40 -23.80 10.58 -2.13
CA VAL A 40 -23.78 9.10 -2.10
C VAL A 40 -24.80 8.55 -3.09
N ASN A 41 -26.04 9.05 -3.03
CA ASN A 41 -27.13 8.62 -3.89
C ASN A 41 -26.84 8.93 -5.37
N GLN A 42 -26.30 10.12 -5.68
CA GLN A 42 -25.88 10.46 -7.05
C GLN A 42 -24.79 9.50 -7.55
N SER A 43 -23.76 9.22 -6.73
CA SER A 43 -22.66 8.32 -7.11
C SER A 43 -23.16 6.90 -7.37
N LEU A 44 -24.12 6.41 -6.56
CA LEU A 44 -24.78 5.12 -6.77
C LEU A 44 -25.58 5.07 -8.08
N GLN A 45 -26.29 6.15 -8.42
CA GLN A 45 -27.02 6.24 -9.68
C GLN A 45 -26.08 6.22 -10.89
N GLU A 46 -24.97 6.96 -10.82
CA GLU A 46 -23.93 6.97 -11.87
C GLU A 46 -23.27 5.60 -12.03
N LEU A 47 -22.94 4.92 -10.92
CA LEU A 47 -22.35 3.58 -10.95
C LEU A 47 -23.30 2.55 -11.58
N ASN A 48 -24.59 2.60 -11.21
CA ASN A 48 -25.63 1.76 -11.80
C ASN A 48 -25.81 2.02 -13.30
N LYS A 49 -25.69 3.28 -13.73
CA LYS A 49 -25.71 3.63 -15.16
C LYS A 49 -24.52 3.00 -15.89
N HIS A 50 -23.30 3.16 -15.36
CA HIS A 50 -22.11 2.58 -15.99
C HIS A 50 -22.18 1.05 -16.06
N TYR A 51 -22.74 0.40 -15.04
CA TYR A 51 -22.96 -1.05 -15.06
C TYR A 51 -23.91 -1.49 -16.18
N LYS A 52 -25.02 -0.76 -16.39
CA LYS A 52 -25.93 -1.02 -17.51
C LYS A 52 -25.25 -0.82 -18.86
N ASP A 53 -24.48 0.26 -19.01
CA ASP A 53 -23.73 0.55 -20.23
C ASP A 53 -22.71 -0.56 -20.53
N LEU A 54 -21.99 -1.05 -19.52
CA LEU A 54 -21.03 -2.14 -19.64
C LEU A 54 -21.73 -3.46 -20.05
N THR A 55 -22.89 -3.75 -19.46
CA THR A 55 -23.68 -4.94 -19.79
C THR A 55 -24.20 -4.89 -21.24
N GLY A 56 -24.67 -3.72 -21.68
CA GLY A 56 -25.08 -3.50 -23.07
C GLY A 56 -23.91 -3.65 -24.06
N LEU A 57 -22.72 -3.18 -23.67
CA LEU A 57 -21.50 -3.34 -24.47
C LEU A 57 -21.06 -4.81 -24.55
N GLN A 58 -21.19 -5.57 -23.46
CA GLN A 58 -20.93 -7.02 -23.46
C GLN A 58 -21.87 -7.76 -24.43
N ALA A 59 -23.15 -7.43 -24.43
CA ALA A 59 -24.11 -8.00 -25.39
C ALA A 59 -23.75 -7.64 -26.85
N SER A 60 -23.29 -6.41 -27.09
CA SER A 60 -22.85 -5.96 -28.42
C SER A 60 -21.58 -6.68 -28.88
N VAL A 61 -20.62 -6.89 -27.98
CA VAL A 61 -19.40 -7.67 -28.25
C VAL A 61 -19.71 -9.13 -28.58
N ALA A 62 -20.70 -9.73 -27.92
CA ALA A 62 -21.07 -11.12 -28.15
C ALA A 62 -21.69 -11.38 -29.53
N THR A 63 -22.29 -10.36 -30.15
CA THR A 63 -22.96 -10.47 -31.46
C THR A 63 -22.13 -9.92 -32.63
N GLU A 64 -21.04 -9.20 -32.34
CA GLU A 64 -20.21 -8.57 -33.36
C GLU A 64 -19.16 -9.54 -33.93
N SER A 65 -19.01 -9.53 -35.26
CA SER A 65 -18.07 -10.40 -36.00
C SER A 65 -16.93 -9.64 -36.67
N LYS A 66 -17.04 -8.31 -36.78
CA LYS A 66 -16.03 -7.46 -37.40
C LYS A 66 -14.97 -7.05 -36.38
N GLU A 67 -13.72 -7.40 -36.66
CA GLU A 67 -12.57 -7.08 -35.80
C GLU A 67 -12.41 -5.57 -35.52
N SER A 68 -12.69 -4.70 -36.49
CA SER A 68 -12.60 -3.25 -36.30
C SER A 68 -13.59 -2.74 -35.23
N GLU A 69 -14.80 -3.31 -35.20
CA GLU A 69 -15.83 -2.97 -34.23
C GLU A 69 -15.51 -3.57 -32.85
N LEU A 70 -14.93 -4.76 -32.81
CA LEU A 70 -14.46 -5.39 -31.58
C LEU A 70 -13.38 -4.54 -30.87
N GLN A 71 -12.41 -3.98 -31.63
CA GLN A 71 -11.41 -3.08 -31.08
C GLN A 71 -12.03 -1.76 -30.58
N ARG A 72 -13.05 -1.24 -31.26
CA ARG A 72 -13.81 -0.06 -30.81
C ARG A 72 -14.50 -0.35 -29.48
N HIS A 73 -15.23 -1.46 -29.37
CA HIS A 73 -15.88 -1.88 -28.13
C HIS A 73 -14.87 -2.12 -27.00
N LYS A 74 -13.70 -2.71 -27.27
CA LYS A 74 -12.65 -2.89 -26.27
C LYS A 74 -12.17 -1.55 -25.69
N LYS A 75 -11.96 -0.54 -26.54
CA LYS A 75 -11.55 0.81 -26.11
C LYS A 75 -12.65 1.49 -25.28
N GLU A 76 -13.91 1.31 -25.68
CA GLU A 76 -15.07 1.83 -24.98
C GLU A 76 -15.27 1.17 -23.60
N ALA A 77 -15.11 -0.15 -23.53
CA ALA A 77 -15.17 -0.91 -22.28
C ALA A 77 -14.09 -0.45 -21.29
N LEU A 78 -12.86 -0.24 -21.77
CA LEU A 78 -11.76 0.25 -20.93
C LEU A 78 -12.05 1.67 -20.42
N LYS A 79 -12.64 2.53 -21.26
CA LYS A 79 -13.07 3.86 -20.84
C LYS A 79 -14.15 3.79 -19.76
N LEU A 80 -15.18 2.97 -19.94
CA LEU A 80 -16.24 2.77 -18.93
C LEU A 80 -15.67 2.22 -17.62
N PHE A 81 -14.73 1.26 -17.69
CA PHE A 81 -14.08 0.71 -16.51
C PHE A 81 -13.33 1.78 -15.70
N VAL A 82 -12.61 2.68 -16.39
CA VAL A 82 -11.94 3.82 -15.75
C VAL A 82 -12.94 4.76 -15.08
N GLU A 83 -14.07 5.06 -15.73
CA GLU A 83 -15.12 5.90 -15.14
C GLU A 83 -15.81 5.21 -13.95
N CYS A 84 -16.15 3.92 -14.03
CA CYS A 84 -16.64 3.14 -12.88
C CYS A 84 -15.69 3.22 -11.69
N THR A 85 -14.40 3.06 -11.92
CA THR A 85 -13.39 3.08 -10.84
C THR A 85 -13.34 4.46 -10.18
N LYS A 86 -13.47 5.55 -10.94
CA LYS A 86 -13.53 6.91 -10.38
C LYS A 86 -14.79 7.11 -9.54
N THR A 87 -15.94 6.68 -10.04
CA THR A 87 -17.23 6.80 -9.32
C THR A 87 -17.23 5.95 -8.04
N ASP A 88 -16.73 4.71 -8.10
CA ASP A 88 -16.62 3.82 -6.93
C ASP A 88 -15.70 4.39 -5.84
N LEU A 89 -14.54 4.92 -6.22
CA LEU A 89 -13.66 5.63 -5.29
C LEU A 89 -14.37 6.83 -4.66
N SER A 90 -15.13 7.58 -5.44
CA SER A 90 -15.88 8.75 -4.96
C SER A 90 -16.99 8.33 -3.98
N LEU A 91 -17.70 7.24 -4.27
CA LEU A 91 -18.72 6.66 -3.40
C LEU A 91 -18.13 6.23 -2.06
N ASN A 92 -17.03 5.47 -2.08
CA ASN A 92 -16.33 5.04 -0.87
C ASN A 92 -15.92 6.25 -0.01
N ASN A 93 -15.44 7.32 -0.64
CA ASN A 93 -15.08 8.56 0.04
C ASN A 93 -16.30 9.19 0.75
N TRP A 94 -17.44 9.29 0.06
CA TRP A 94 -18.66 9.87 0.64
C TRP A 94 -19.22 9.04 1.79
N VAL A 95 -19.22 7.71 1.65
CA VAL A 95 -19.68 6.79 2.72
C VAL A 95 -18.78 6.90 3.96
N MET A 96 -17.46 6.98 3.77
CA MET A 96 -16.53 7.20 4.90
C MET A 96 -16.79 8.53 5.59
N MET A 97 -17.01 9.61 4.84
CA MET A 97 -17.38 10.91 5.42
C MET A 97 -18.68 10.84 6.23
N LEU A 98 -19.65 10.07 5.74
CA LEU A 98 -20.95 9.94 6.42
C LEU A 98 -20.75 9.19 7.74
N ASN A 99 -19.94 8.13 7.74
CA ASN A 99 -19.61 7.40 8.96
C ASN A 99 -18.87 8.26 9.99
N VAL A 100 -17.91 9.10 9.58
CA VAL A 100 -17.20 10.01 10.49
C VAL A 100 -18.16 11.05 11.08
N LEU A 101 -19.09 11.57 10.29
CA LEU A 101 -20.05 12.56 10.77
C LEU A 101 -21.11 11.94 11.71
N MET A 102 -21.43 10.66 11.49
CA MET A 102 -22.45 9.91 12.23
C MET A 102 -21.92 9.23 13.50
N CYS A 103 -20.60 9.05 13.63
CA CYS A 103 -19.95 8.58 14.86
C CYS A 103 -19.29 9.78 15.56
N PRO A 104 -20.03 10.53 16.40
CA PRO A 104 -19.40 11.55 17.24
C PRO A 104 -18.31 10.88 18.09
N PRO A 105 -17.15 11.53 18.28
CA PRO A 105 -16.13 11.03 19.19
C PRO A 105 -16.79 10.84 20.57
N MET A 106 -16.68 9.62 21.09
CA MET A 106 -17.07 9.32 22.47
C MET A 106 -16.32 10.30 23.37
N ASP A 107 -17.05 11.02 24.22
CA ASP A 107 -16.59 12.16 25.02
C ASP A 107 -15.21 11.88 25.66
N GLU A 108 -14.14 12.42 25.07
CA GLU A 108 -12.89 12.65 25.77
C GLU A 108 -12.93 14.09 26.30
N GLU A 109 -12.97 14.18 27.62
CA GLU A 109 -13.04 15.43 28.37
C GLU A 109 -11.87 16.37 28.03
N SER A 110 -12.25 17.55 27.50
CA SER A 110 -11.63 18.85 27.71
C SER A 110 -10.09 18.94 27.69
N GLY A 111 -9.57 19.32 26.53
CA GLY A 111 -8.34 20.10 26.41
C GLY A 111 -8.49 21.05 25.24
N GLU A 112 -8.91 22.29 25.51
CA GLU A 112 -9.10 23.33 24.49
C GLU A 112 -7.83 23.55 23.67
N SER A 113 -8.04 23.73 22.35
CA SER A 113 -7.14 24.36 21.37
C SER A 113 -6.45 23.41 20.38
N SER A 114 -6.73 23.67 19.08
CA SER A 114 -6.06 23.16 17.87
C SER A 114 -6.71 21.98 17.08
N SER A 115 -8.03 21.74 17.17
CA SER A 115 -8.70 20.69 16.36
C SER A 115 -9.31 21.19 15.04
N ASP A 116 -9.73 22.45 14.99
CA ASP A 116 -10.57 22.96 13.89
C ASP A 116 -9.80 23.13 12.57
N ASP A 117 -8.51 23.49 12.64
CA ASP A 117 -7.63 23.60 11.46
C ASP A 117 -7.36 22.25 10.79
N LEU A 118 -7.37 21.15 11.57
CA LEU A 118 -7.16 19.81 11.02
C LEU A 118 -8.40 19.36 10.24
N VAL A 119 -9.60 19.64 10.76
CA VAL A 119 -10.87 19.29 10.13
C VAL A 119 -11.07 20.10 8.84
N ASP A 120 -10.71 21.38 8.84
CA ASP A 120 -10.78 22.22 7.62
C ASP A 120 -9.67 21.87 6.60
N GLU A 121 -8.45 21.50 7.03
CA GLU A 121 -7.41 20.96 6.13
C GLU A 121 -7.83 19.60 5.54
N LEU A 122 -8.50 18.76 6.34
CA LEU A 122 -9.12 17.50 5.89
C LEU A 122 -10.20 17.81 4.84
N LEU A 123 -11.13 18.73 5.13
CA LEU A 123 -12.24 19.13 4.25
C LEU A 123 -11.76 19.73 2.92
N MET A 124 -10.71 20.56 2.94
CA MET A 124 -10.08 21.05 1.71
C MET A 124 -9.22 19.99 0.98
N GLY A 125 -8.76 18.95 1.67
CA GLY A 125 -8.21 17.74 1.07
C GLY A 125 -9.28 16.92 0.35
N LEU A 126 -10.45 16.77 1.00
CA LEU A 126 -11.56 15.94 0.59
C LEU A 126 -12.19 16.42 -0.74
N ALA A 127 -12.31 17.73 -0.96
CA ALA A 127 -12.78 18.30 -2.23
C ALA A 127 -11.87 18.03 -3.46
N SER A 128 -10.64 17.55 -3.23
CA SER A 128 -9.67 17.26 -4.29
C SER A 128 -9.48 15.77 -4.61
N GLY A 129 -10.29 14.89 -4.02
CA GLY A 129 -10.37 13.46 -4.36
C GLY A 129 -9.14 12.61 -3.98
N VAL A 130 -8.24 13.12 -3.12
CA VAL A 130 -7.08 12.37 -2.61
C VAL A 130 -7.03 12.51 -1.10
N HIS A 131 -7.40 11.45 -0.37
CA HIS A 131 -7.64 11.49 1.08
C HIS A 131 -6.45 11.18 1.98
N ASP A 132 -5.38 10.58 1.49
CA ASP A 132 -4.17 10.55 2.29
C ASP A 132 -3.42 11.87 2.04
N PRO A 133 -3.25 12.74 3.05
CA PRO A 133 -2.46 13.97 2.93
C PRO A 133 -1.06 13.69 2.39
N MET A 134 -0.52 12.51 2.68
CA MET A 134 0.71 11.99 2.11
C MET A 134 0.55 11.61 0.65
N LEU A 135 -0.47 10.85 0.23
CA LEU A 135 -0.73 10.59 -1.20
C LEU A 135 -0.95 11.88 -1.98
N ARG A 136 -1.63 12.88 -1.41
CA ARG A 136 -1.81 14.20 -2.04
C ARG A 136 -0.47 14.91 -2.22
N ARG A 137 0.41 14.83 -1.23
CA ARG A 137 1.77 15.41 -1.31
C ARG A 137 2.66 14.62 -2.28
N LEU A 138 2.56 13.30 -2.33
CA LEU A 138 3.22 12.43 -3.31
C LEU A 138 2.74 12.76 -4.72
N ALA A 139 1.43 12.91 -4.92
CA ALA A 139 0.83 13.35 -6.18
C ALA A 139 1.31 14.75 -6.58
N LYS A 140 1.46 15.69 -5.63
CA LYS A 140 2.07 17.00 -5.88
C LYS A 140 3.54 16.88 -6.33
N CYS A 141 4.30 15.93 -5.78
CA CYS A 141 5.67 15.67 -6.22
C CYS A 141 5.71 15.13 -7.66
N ALA A 142 4.74 14.29 -8.03
CA ALA A 142 4.60 13.71 -9.37
C ALA A 142 4.12 14.72 -10.44
N ARG A 143 3.41 15.80 -10.05
CA ARG A 143 2.91 16.85 -10.97
C ARG A 143 3.98 17.83 -11.45
N ALA A 144 5.27 17.59 -11.20
CA ALA A 144 6.33 18.44 -11.74
C ALA A 144 6.31 18.38 -13.28
N LYS A 145 6.33 19.53 -13.96
CA LYS A 145 6.35 19.62 -15.43
C LYS A 145 7.56 18.94 -16.07
N ASP A 146 8.61 18.71 -15.29
CA ASP A 146 9.87 18.11 -15.71
C ASP A 146 10.14 16.90 -14.80
N GLU A 147 10.26 15.73 -15.42
CA GLU A 147 10.52 14.45 -14.76
C GLU A 147 11.79 14.48 -13.92
N ALA A 148 12.79 15.29 -14.32
CA ALA A 148 14.04 15.45 -13.57
C ALA A 148 13.81 16.04 -12.17
N ASN A 149 12.69 16.74 -11.95
CA ASN A 149 12.34 17.36 -10.66
C ASN A 149 11.50 16.46 -9.75
N VAL A 150 10.87 15.40 -10.28
CA VAL A 150 9.98 14.52 -9.50
C VAL A 150 10.76 13.84 -8.37
N CYS A 151 11.92 13.24 -8.66
CA CYS A 151 12.74 12.60 -7.63
C CYS A 151 13.25 13.59 -6.58
N ARG A 152 13.65 14.81 -6.99
CA ARG A 152 14.10 15.86 -6.08
C ARG A 152 12.99 16.31 -5.13
N ASN A 153 11.78 16.49 -5.66
CA ASN A 153 10.62 16.89 -4.88
C ASN A 153 10.21 15.79 -3.90
N LEU A 154 10.22 14.53 -4.35
CA LEU A 154 9.96 13.38 -3.49
C LEU A 154 11.00 13.30 -2.34
N HIS A 155 12.29 13.42 -2.64
CA HIS A 155 13.34 13.45 -1.62
C HIS A 155 13.13 14.56 -0.59
N ARG A 156 12.74 15.76 -1.04
CA ARG A 156 12.45 16.89 -0.16
C ARG A 156 11.24 16.62 0.73
N LEU A 157 10.18 16.03 0.18
CA LEU A 157 9.00 15.64 0.93
C LEU A 157 9.34 14.62 2.01
N LEU A 158 10.08 13.57 1.67
CA LEU A 158 10.51 12.53 2.61
C LEU A 158 11.37 13.12 3.74
N LYS A 159 12.28 14.05 3.41
CA LYS A 159 13.16 14.71 4.38
C LYS A 159 12.42 15.65 5.32
N HIS A 160 11.44 16.41 4.84
CA HIS A 160 10.75 17.42 5.65
C HIS A 160 9.74 16.81 6.65
N LYS A 161 9.31 15.57 6.42
CA LYS A 161 8.23 14.96 7.20
C LYS A 161 8.68 13.78 8.04
N ASP A 162 9.99 13.69 8.29
CA ASP A 162 10.60 12.62 9.08
C ASP A 162 10.18 11.21 8.61
N PHE A 163 9.92 11.04 7.32
CA PHE A 163 9.66 9.73 6.70
C PHE A 163 10.93 8.88 6.57
N THR A 164 12.04 9.36 7.12
CA THR A 164 13.23 8.55 7.30
C THR A 164 12.94 7.49 8.35
N LEU A 165 13.07 6.22 7.96
CA LEU A 165 13.03 5.12 8.91
C LEU A 165 14.13 5.36 9.95
N GLN A 166 13.76 5.32 11.23
CA GLN A 166 14.66 5.56 12.37
C GLN A 166 15.57 4.35 12.62
N VAL A 167 16.22 3.87 11.56
CA VAL A 167 17.15 2.74 11.61
C VAL A 167 18.52 3.30 11.97
N ARG A 168 19.14 2.71 13.00
CA ARG A 168 20.46 3.11 13.44
C ARG A 168 21.50 2.94 12.33
N ILE A 169 22.15 4.03 11.94
CA ILE A 169 23.30 4.02 11.03
C ILE A 169 24.54 3.65 11.85
N SER A 170 25.19 2.55 11.46
CA SER A 170 26.49 2.14 11.97
C SER A 170 27.61 2.64 11.06
N TYR A 171 28.86 2.52 11.47
CA TYR A 171 30.02 2.85 10.63
C TYR A 171 30.94 1.64 10.49
N ALA A 172 31.43 1.42 9.28
CA ALA A 172 32.45 0.43 8.98
C ALA A 172 33.67 1.15 8.38
N ASN A 173 34.86 0.83 8.86
CA ASN A 173 36.08 1.41 8.30
C ASN A 173 36.34 0.73 6.95
N ILE A 174 36.31 1.51 5.88
CA ILE A 174 36.66 1.05 4.53
C ILE A 174 37.93 1.74 4.06
N ASP A 175 38.72 1.03 3.26
CA ASP A 175 39.90 1.60 2.63
C ASP A 175 39.47 2.35 1.36
N ILE A 176 39.69 3.67 1.34
CA ILE A 176 39.42 4.51 0.18
C ILE A 176 40.73 4.88 -0.50
N LYS A 177 40.78 4.68 -1.82
CA LYS A 177 41.90 5.15 -2.65
C LYS A 177 41.59 6.55 -3.18
N HIS A 178 42.40 7.53 -2.82
CA HIS A 178 42.30 8.88 -3.38
C HIS A 178 42.74 8.88 -4.85
N ALA A 179 41.90 9.40 -5.74
CA ALA A 179 42.17 9.46 -7.19
C ALA A 179 43.49 10.19 -7.52
N THR A 180 43.86 11.19 -6.72
CA THR A 180 45.06 12.02 -6.91
C THR A 180 46.32 11.45 -6.25
N LYS A 181 46.20 10.62 -5.21
CA LYS A 181 47.33 10.06 -4.46
C LYS A 181 47.39 8.55 -4.67
N ARG A 182 48.07 8.13 -5.75
CA ARG A 182 48.10 6.73 -6.25
C ARG A 182 48.52 5.65 -5.23
N ARG A 183 49.06 6.00 -4.06
CA ARG A 183 49.58 5.07 -3.05
C ARG A 183 49.01 5.25 -1.63
N HIS A 184 48.09 6.19 -1.40
CA HIS A 184 47.52 6.38 -0.07
C HIS A 184 46.16 5.67 0.03
N LEU A 185 46.07 4.70 0.95
CA LEU A 185 44.81 4.09 1.36
C LEU A 185 44.44 4.74 2.70
N ASP A 186 43.36 5.50 2.69
CA ASP A 186 42.82 6.09 3.90
C ASP A 186 41.68 5.23 4.43
N LYS A 187 41.74 4.91 5.73
CA LYS A 187 40.61 4.28 6.42
C LYS A 187 39.59 5.35 6.76
N VAL A 188 38.44 5.28 6.10
CA VAL A 188 37.35 6.24 6.30
C VAL A 188 36.17 5.50 6.94
N PRO A 189 35.54 6.06 8.00
CA PRO A 189 34.31 5.51 8.54
C PRO A 189 33.18 5.70 7.53
N TRP A 190 32.73 4.60 6.92
CA TRP A 190 31.64 4.60 5.95
C TRP A 190 30.32 4.24 6.63
N PRO A 191 29.25 5.03 6.42
CA PRO A 191 27.95 4.73 7.01
C PRO A 191 27.38 3.46 6.40
N VAL A 192 26.90 2.56 7.27
CA VAL A 192 26.29 1.28 6.89
C VAL A 192 25.04 1.03 7.73
N ILE A 193 24.01 0.48 7.11
CA ILE A 193 22.86 -0.10 7.82
C ILE A 193 23.13 -1.59 7.93
N ARG A 194 23.37 -2.08 9.15
CA ARG A 194 23.57 -3.51 9.39
C ARG A 194 22.23 -4.22 9.32
N LEU A 195 22.20 -5.43 8.76
CA LEU A 195 20.98 -6.24 8.71
C LEU A 195 20.40 -6.47 10.11
N SER A 196 21.25 -6.64 11.14
CA SER A 196 20.80 -6.77 12.52
C SER A 196 20.05 -5.55 13.05
N GLU A 197 20.49 -4.33 12.70
CA GLU A 197 19.82 -3.09 13.10
C GLU A 197 18.51 -2.89 12.33
N TRP A 198 18.48 -3.29 11.06
CA TRP A 198 17.26 -3.30 10.27
C TRP A 198 16.22 -4.29 10.82
N VAL A 199 16.62 -5.53 11.08
CA VAL A 199 15.73 -6.55 11.66
C VAL A 199 15.23 -6.11 13.03
N ARG A 200 16.10 -5.55 13.87
CA ARG A 200 15.70 -4.99 15.17
C ARG A 200 14.62 -3.91 15.00
N PHE A 201 14.84 -2.94 14.13
CA PHE A 201 13.86 -1.89 13.84
C PHE A 201 12.51 -2.46 13.38
N VAL A 202 12.51 -3.43 12.46
CA VAL A 202 11.27 -4.04 11.96
C VAL A 202 10.55 -4.80 13.07
N MET A 203 11.28 -5.54 13.91
CA MET A 203 10.69 -6.30 15.01
C MET A 203 10.14 -5.37 16.10
N GLU A 204 10.93 -4.41 16.57
CA GLU A 204 10.58 -3.56 17.71
C GLU A 204 9.61 -2.44 17.34
N THR A 205 9.81 -1.78 16.19
CA THR A 205 9.03 -0.59 15.81
C THR A 205 7.84 -0.93 14.92
N GLN A 206 7.95 -1.95 14.06
CA GLN A 206 6.88 -2.33 13.12
C GLN A 206 6.15 -3.63 13.57
N GLY A 207 6.42 -4.10 14.79
CA GLY A 207 5.80 -5.28 15.35
C GLY A 207 6.19 -6.61 14.68
N GLY A 208 7.14 -6.63 13.74
CA GLY A 208 7.65 -7.85 13.10
C GLY A 208 6.84 -8.39 11.91
N GLN A 209 5.72 -7.76 11.55
CA GLN A 209 4.80 -8.26 10.51
C GLN A 209 5.47 -8.50 9.16
N LEU A 210 6.43 -7.64 8.79
CA LEU A 210 7.19 -7.76 7.54
C LEU A 210 8.05 -9.02 7.47
N LEU A 211 8.46 -9.59 8.61
CA LEU A 211 9.38 -10.73 8.69
C LEU A 211 8.71 -12.01 9.22
N LEU A 212 7.52 -11.88 9.83
CA LEU A 212 6.77 -12.98 10.43
C LEU A 212 5.48 -13.29 9.67
N ALA A 213 5.54 -13.21 8.34
CA ALA A 213 4.45 -13.55 7.44
C ALA A 213 3.12 -12.79 7.70
N GLY A 214 3.20 -11.54 8.16
CA GLY A 214 2.05 -10.70 8.51
C GLY A 214 1.66 -10.72 9.99
N HIS A 215 2.27 -11.60 10.79
CA HIS A 215 2.00 -11.70 12.22
C HIS A 215 2.85 -10.74 13.05
N THR A 216 2.28 -10.20 14.11
CA THR A 216 3.05 -9.39 15.06
C THR A 216 3.90 -10.26 16.00
N LEU A 217 4.84 -9.67 16.74
CA LEU A 217 5.59 -10.36 17.79
C LEU A 217 4.68 -10.93 18.90
N THR A 218 3.59 -10.24 19.23
CA THR A 218 2.57 -10.74 20.17
C THR A 218 1.84 -11.97 19.62
N GLN A 219 1.82 -12.13 18.30
CA GLN A 219 1.29 -13.27 17.56
C GLN A 219 2.41 -14.22 17.08
N SER A 220 3.59 -14.18 17.70
CA SER A 220 4.74 -15.01 17.29
C SER A 220 4.42 -16.50 17.23
N HIS A 221 3.54 -17.01 18.11
CA HIS A 221 3.06 -18.39 18.08
C HIS A 221 2.38 -18.81 16.75
N LEU A 222 1.88 -17.86 15.95
CA LEU A 222 1.34 -18.09 14.62
C LEU A 222 2.43 -18.05 13.53
N GLY A 223 3.42 -17.17 13.67
CA GLY A 223 4.52 -17.02 12.71
C GLY A 223 5.64 -18.07 12.86
N GLU A 224 5.93 -18.52 14.08
CA GLU A 224 6.97 -19.51 14.38
C GLU A 224 6.77 -20.85 13.64
N PRO A 225 5.56 -21.44 13.59
CA PRO A 225 5.30 -22.65 12.80
C PRO A 225 5.52 -22.45 11.30
N ILE A 226 5.27 -21.25 10.77
CA ILE A 226 5.50 -20.93 9.35
C ILE A 226 6.99 -20.96 9.02
N LEU A 227 7.83 -20.42 9.92
CA LEU A 227 9.28 -20.45 9.77
C LEU A 227 9.81 -21.90 9.82
N GLU A 228 9.32 -22.70 10.76
CA GLU A 228 9.68 -24.11 10.85
C GLU A 228 9.26 -24.90 9.61
N ASP A 229 8.04 -24.71 9.13
CA ASP A 229 7.54 -25.36 7.90
C ASP A 229 8.38 -24.96 6.68
N PHE A 230 8.75 -23.68 6.55
CA PHE A 230 9.67 -23.23 5.51
C PHE A 230 10.99 -24.01 5.55
N TRP A 231 11.65 -24.07 6.70
CA TRP A 231 12.95 -24.75 6.80
C TRP A 231 12.84 -26.27 6.62
N ASN A 232 11.77 -26.89 7.11
CA ASN A 232 11.51 -28.32 6.89
C ASN A 232 11.32 -28.66 5.40
N LYS A 233 10.67 -27.77 4.65
CA LYS A 233 10.53 -27.90 3.19
C LYS A 233 11.84 -27.63 2.48
N TYR A 234 12.58 -26.60 2.91
CA TYR A 234 13.86 -26.23 2.31
C TYR A 234 14.94 -27.30 2.51
N GLU A 235 14.93 -28.02 3.64
CA GLU A 235 15.84 -29.15 3.91
C GLU A 235 15.73 -30.25 2.85
N ARG A 236 14.55 -30.45 2.27
CA ARG A 236 14.34 -31.43 1.19
C ARG A 236 14.96 -30.97 -0.14
N VAL A 237 15.16 -29.67 -0.31
CA VAL A 237 15.73 -29.06 -1.51
C VAL A 237 17.25 -28.97 -1.38
N ASP A 238 17.74 -28.52 -0.21
CA ASP A 238 19.17 -28.38 0.09
C ASP A 238 19.46 -28.79 1.54
N ALA A 239 19.59 -30.10 1.77
CA ALA A 239 19.95 -30.65 3.08
C ALA A 239 21.37 -30.24 3.54
N GLY A 240 22.23 -29.80 2.61
CA GLY A 240 23.60 -29.36 2.89
C GLY A 240 23.70 -27.94 3.43
N HIS A 241 22.60 -27.19 3.46
CA HIS A 241 22.61 -25.80 3.91
C HIS A 241 23.05 -25.67 5.37
N ILE A 242 23.94 -24.70 5.64
CA ILE A 242 24.62 -24.52 6.94
C ILE A 242 23.65 -24.41 8.13
N VAL A 243 22.44 -23.91 7.91
CA VAL A 243 21.38 -23.78 8.93
C VAL A 243 21.08 -25.10 9.64
N PHE A 244 21.16 -26.23 8.92
CA PHE A 244 20.86 -27.57 9.47
C PHE A 244 22.03 -28.13 10.29
N SER A 245 23.25 -27.67 10.01
CA SER A 245 24.45 -28.05 10.78
C SER A 245 24.63 -27.25 12.08
N LEU A 246 24.10 -26.03 12.16
CA LEU A 246 24.32 -25.11 13.27
C LEU A 246 23.42 -25.37 14.50
N GLY A 247 22.48 -26.32 14.43
CA GLY A 247 21.56 -26.61 15.53
C GLY A 247 20.67 -25.44 15.93
N LEU A 248 20.40 -24.51 14.99
CA LEU A 248 19.59 -23.33 15.26
C LEU A 248 18.12 -23.69 15.46
N ASN A 249 17.43 -22.91 16.30
CA ASN A 249 15.98 -23.03 16.41
C ASN A 249 15.30 -22.50 15.13
N ARG A 250 14.86 -23.42 14.27
CA ARG A 250 14.23 -23.12 12.98
C ARG A 250 12.97 -22.26 13.09
N ARG A 251 12.22 -22.36 14.20
CA ARG A 251 11.06 -21.51 14.50
C ARG A 251 11.41 -20.03 14.65
N ARG A 252 12.66 -19.72 14.97
CA ARG A 252 13.16 -18.34 15.21
C ARG A 252 14.28 -17.95 14.24
N THR A 253 14.44 -18.72 13.16
CA THR A 253 15.47 -18.46 12.15
C THR A 253 14.80 -17.85 10.92
N LEU A 254 15.08 -16.58 10.66
CA LEU A 254 14.45 -15.85 9.55
C LEU A 254 15.13 -16.19 8.21
N PRO A 255 14.38 -16.61 7.18
CA PRO A 255 14.93 -16.83 5.85
C PRO A 255 15.06 -15.52 5.07
N PHE A 256 16.28 -15.23 4.62
CA PHE A 256 16.61 -14.09 3.77
C PHE A 256 17.28 -14.54 2.48
N MET A 257 16.95 -13.87 1.39
CA MET A 257 17.75 -13.87 0.16
C MET A 257 18.70 -12.68 0.18
N LEU A 258 19.92 -12.91 -0.30
CA LEU A 258 20.89 -11.88 -0.57
C LEU A 258 20.97 -11.70 -2.09
N HIS A 259 20.70 -10.49 -2.56
CA HIS A 259 20.88 -10.13 -3.96
C HIS A 259 21.97 -9.08 -4.08
N GLY A 260 22.93 -9.31 -4.96
CA GLY A 260 23.96 -8.34 -5.32
C GLY A 260 23.81 -7.97 -6.80
N ASP A 261 23.78 -6.68 -7.10
CA ASP A 261 23.84 -6.18 -8.47
C ASP A 261 25.07 -5.28 -8.66
N GLU A 262 25.81 -5.55 -9.73
CA GLU A 262 27.03 -4.82 -10.07
C GLU A 262 26.73 -3.86 -11.23
N GLY A 263 26.85 -2.58 -10.95
CA GLY A 263 26.56 -1.52 -11.90
C GLY A 263 27.69 -0.52 -12.06
N ARG A 264 27.45 0.44 -12.95
CA ARG A 264 28.27 1.64 -13.08
C ARG A 264 27.38 2.86 -12.88
N GLY A 265 27.74 3.72 -11.93
CA GLY A 265 27.04 4.99 -11.72
C GLY A 265 27.25 5.98 -12.87
N ARG A 266 26.61 7.16 -12.79
CA ARG A 266 26.72 8.25 -13.79
C ARG A 266 28.16 8.70 -14.09
N MET A 267 29.10 8.47 -13.17
CA MET A 267 30.53 8.77 -13.31
C MET A 267 31.39 7.56 -13.70
N LYS A 268 30.78 6.48 -14.22
CA LYS A 268 31.43 5.19 -14.54
C LYS A 268 32.11 4.50 -13.35
N GLN A 269 31.85 4.97 -12.13
CA GLN A 269 32.35 4.36 -10.91
C GLN A 269 31.65 3.02 -10.69
N PRO A 270 32.40 1.94 -10.38
CA PRO A 270 31.79 0.67 -10.03
C PRO A 270 30.94 0.84 -8.78
N LEU A 271 29.72 0.33 -8.84
CA LEU A 271 28.76 0.36 -7.75
C LEU A 271 28.30 -1.08 -7.53
N LEU A 272 28.46 -1.58 -6.30
CA LEU A 272 27.83 -2.81 -5.86
C LEU A 272 26.62 -2.44 -5.01
N ILE A 273 25.44 -2.88 -5.41
CA ILE A 273 24.21 -2.75 -4.64
C ILE A 273 23.93 -4.11 -4.03
N VAL A 274 23.87 -4.19 -2.70
CA VAL A 274 23.49 -5.40 -1.98
C VAL A 274 22.14 -5.17 -1.32
N ALA A 275 21.18 -6.04 -1.62
CA ALA A 275 19.84 -6.01 -1.07
C ALA A 275 19.56 -7.30 -0.28
N TYR A 276 18.99 -7.13 0.91
CA TYR A 276 18.46 -8.23 1.72
C TYR A 276 16.95 -8.28 1.52
N GLN A 277 16.43 -9.45 1.15
CA GLN A 277 15.00 -9.65 0.93
C GLN A 277 14.49 -10.79 1.79
N GLY A 278 13.51 -10.53 2.67
CA GLY A 278 12.81 -11.57 3.40
C GLY A 278 12.08 -12.50 2.43
N ILE A 279 12.21 -13.82 2.63
CA ILE A 279 11.58 -14.80 1.75
C ILE A 279 10.06 -14.84 1.99
N LEU A 280 9.65 -14.76 3.26
CA LEU A 280 8.24 -14.78 3.63
C LEU A 280 7.57 -13.44 3.31
N SER A 281 6.34 -13.51 2.76
CA SER A 281 5.57 -12.31 2.48
C SER A 281 4.80 -11.83 3.71
N HIS A 282 4.76 -10.51 3.91
CA HIS A 282 3.92 -9.88 4.93
C HIS A 282 2.42 -10.16 4.74
N LEU A 283 2.01 -10.68 3.57
CA LEU A 283 0.64 -11.11 3.28
C LEU A 283 0.41 -12.60 3.55
N GLY A 284 1.37 -13.31 4.14
CA GLY A 284 1.31 -14.73 4.46
C GLY A 284 1.90 -15.65 3.38
N VAL A 285 1.87 -16.95 3.66
CA VAL A 285 2.51 -18.02 2.85
C VAL A 285 1.92 -18.20 1.45
N GLY A 286 0.68 -17.75 1.22
CA GLY A 286 0.00 -17.86 -0.07
C GLY A 286 0.42 -16.80 -1.10
N ARG A 287 1.31 -15.87 -0.73
CA ARG A 287 1.75 -14.77 -1.60
C ARG A 287 3.27 -14.66 -1.59
N LEU A 288 3.81 -14.28 -2.74
CA LEU A 288 5.22 -13.93 -2.89
C LEU A 288 5.40 -12.42 -2.70
N ASN A 289 6.59 -12.03 -2.24
CA ASN A 289 6.99 -10.62 -2.18
C ASN A 289 7.25 -10.01 -3.57
N GLN A 290 7.46 -10.84 -4.57
CA GLN A 290 7.57 -10.41 -5.96
C GLN A 290 6.23 -10.61 -6.66
N SER A 291 5.93 -9.79 -7.68
CA SER A 291 4.74 -9.93 -8.52
C SER A 291 4.82 -11.23 -9.32
N GLY A 292 4.46 -12.34 -8.69
CA GLY A 292 4.47 -13.69 -9.25
C GLY A 292 3.59 -14.58 -8.38
N ARG A 293 2.89 -15.54 -9.02
CA ARG A 293 2.18 -16.59 -8.28
C ARG A 293 3.18 -17.72 -8.03
N LEU A 294 3.15 -18.32 -6.84
CA LEU A 294 3.79 -19.62 -6.63
C LEU A 294 3.15 -20.60 -7.62
N CYS A 295 3.94 -21.11 -8.57
CA CYS A 295 3.58 -22.36 -9.20
C CYS A 295 3.68 -23.42 -8.09
N PRO A 296 2.60 -24.13 -7.75
CA PRO A 296 2.72 -25.25 -6.83
C PRO A 296 3.70 -26.25 -7.46
N ILE A 297 4.84 -26.45 -6.80
CA ILE A 297 5.72 -27.56 -7.10
C ILE A 297 4.98 -28.78 -6.53
N GLY A 298 4.29 -29.49 -7.42
CA GLY A 298 3.68 -30.79 -7.13
C GLY A 298 4.74 -31.87 -6.97
#